data_AF-A0A671S890-F1
#
_entry.id   AF-A0A671S890-F1
#
_cell.length_a   1.000
_cell.length_b   1.000
_cell.length_c   1.000
_cell.angle_alpha   90.00
_cell.angle_beta   90.00
_cell.angle_gamma   90.00
#
_symmetry.space_group_name_H-M   'P 1'
#
loop_
_entity.id
_entity.type
_entity.pdbx_description
1 polymer ?
#
loop_
_entity_poly.entity_id
_entity_poly.type
_entity_poly.pdbx_seq_one_letter_code
_entity_poly.pdbx_strand_id
1 'polypeptide(L)'
;MYCKMIVSFLVVTLAVASAGIPGGPVDANINDEDVQKALRFAVAQYNRQSNDEFVRKVSKVIKVQQQVVAGMNYIFTVKLGRTNCKKGGVETLCAIHKDPKVA
;
A
#
# COMPACT_ATOMS: atom_id res chain seq x y z
N MET A 1 -10.82 56.52 19.81
CA MET A 1 -10.06 56.11 18.61
C MET A 1 -8.96 55.08 18.96
N TYR A 2 -9.26 54.05 19.76
CA TYR A 2 -8.27 53.03 20.19
C TYR A 2 -8.80 51.59 20.16
N CYS A 3 -10.05 51.37 19.72
CA CYS A 3 -10.64 50.02 19.63
C CYS A 3 -10.47 49.36 18.26
N LYS A 4 -10.02 50.12 17.24
CA LYS A 4 -9.83 49.63 15.86
C LYS A 4 -8.44 49.01 15.63
N MET A 5 -7.47 49.34 16.49
CA MET A 5 -6.07 48.94 16.38
C MET A 5 -5.71 47.73 17.26
N ILE A 6 -6.66 47.06 17.91
CA ILE A 6 -6.37 45.82 18.67
C ILE A 6 -6.83 44.59 17.89
N VAL A 7 -7.79 44.75 16.98
CA VAL A 7 -8.44 43.64 16.26
C VAL A 7 -7.67 43.21 15.00
N SER A 8 -6.68 43.98 14.55
CA SER A 8 -6.03 43.75 13.23
C SER A 8 -4.66 43.06 13.27
N PHE A 9 -4.10 42.76 14.44
CA PHE A 9 -2.76 42.16 14.56
C PHE A 9 -2.79 40.99 15.53
N LEU A 10 -3.13 39.79 15.06
CA LEU A 10 -2.62 38.47 15.54
C LEU A 10 -3.48 37.31 15.00
N VAL A 11 -3.80 37.31 13.70
CA VAL A 11 -4.06 36.02 13.03
C VAL A 11 -2.70 35.51 12.56
N VAL A 12 -1.95 34.90 13.49
CA VAL A 12 -0.78 34.10 13.12
C VAL A 12 -1.32 32.83 12.48
N THR A 13 -1.48 32.84 11.15
CA THR A 13 -1.70 31.63 10.39
C THR A 13 -0.41 30.83 10.44
N LEU A 14 -0.34 29.87 11.37
CA LEU A 14 0.73 28.89 11.45
C LEU A 14 0.58 27.94 10.26
N ALA A 15 1.10 28.33 9.09
CA ALA A 15 1.21 27.44 7.95
C ALA A 15 2.32 26.44 8.25
N VAL A 16 1.98 25.32 8.90
CA VAL A 16 2.89 24.19 9.05
C VAL A 16 3.06 23.55 7.67
N ALA A 17 4.11 23.98 6.96
CA ALA A 17 4.56 23.28 5.78
C ALA A 17 5.13 21.92 6.23
N SER A 18 4.41 20.84 5.96
CA SER A 18 4.89 19.49 6.19
C SER A 18 6.04 19.19 5.24
N ALA A 19 7.27 19.52 5.66
CA ALA A 19 8.47 19.06 4.97
C ALA A 19 8.58 17.54 5.16
N GLY A 20 8.63 16.78 4.06
CA GLY A 20 8.83 15.33 4.12
C GLY A 20 10.14 14.99 4.82
N ILE A 21 10.17 13.86 5.54
CA ILE A 21 11.39 13.38 6.20
C ILE A 21 12.34 12.84 5.11
N PRO A 22 13.56 13.38 4.95
CA PRO A 22 14.53 12.85 4.02
C PRO A 22 14.78 11.36 4.29
N GLY A 23 14.63 10.52 3.26
CA GLY A 23 14.79 9.06 3.38
C GLY A 23 13.64 8.34 4.09
N GLY A 24 12.55 9.02 4.47
CA GLY A 24 11.34 8.38 4.99
C GLY A 24 10.46 7.77 3.88
N PRO A 25 9.52 6.86 4.22
CA PRO A 25 8.57 6.33 3.25
C PRO A 25 7.66 7.42 2.69
N VAL A 26 7.55 7.49 1.37
CA VAL A 26 6.64 8.37 0.63
C VAL A 26 5.62 7.55 -0.13
N ASP A 27 4.44 8.10 -0.38
CA ASP A 27 3.42 7.41 -1.18
C ASP A 27 3.95 7.17 -2.61
N ALA A 28 3.64 5.99 -3.15
CA ALA A 28 4.07 5.57 -4.48
C ALA A 28 2.86 5.24 -5.35
N ASN A 29 3.06 5.24 -6.67
CA ASN A 29 1.99 4.95 -7.62
C ASN A 29 1.96 3.45 -7.94
N ILE A 30 0.81 2.81 -7.76
CA ILE A 30 0.62 1.38 -8.09
C ILE A 30 0.76 1.08 -9.59
N ASN A 31 0.75 2.11 -10.44
CA ASN A 31 0.95 1.96 -11.88
C ASN A 31 2.42 1.94 -12.28
N ASP A 32 3.34 2.25 -11.36
CA ASP A 32 4.78 2.20 -11.64
C ASP A 32 5.22 0.73 -11.82
N GLU A 33 6.02 0.47 -12.85
CA GLU A 33 6.40 -0.89 -13.23
C GLU A 33 7.14 -1.62 -12.09
N ASP A 34 8.10 -0.95 -11.47
CA ASP A 34 8.88 -1.51 -10.36
C ASP A 34 8.03 -1.79 -9.13
N VAL A 35 7.04 -0.94 -8.85
CA VAL A 35 6.06 -1.14 -7.77
C VAL A 35 5.22 -2.39 -8.05
N GLN A 36 4.72 -2.56 -9.28
CA GLN A 36 3.96 -3.75 -9.65
C GLN A 36 4.82 -5.01 -9.59
N LYS A 37 6.06 -4.94 -10.04
CA LYS A 37 7.02 -6.05 -9.99
C LYS A 37 7.32 -6.45 -8.55
N ALA A 38 7.54 -5.47 -7.67
CA ALA A 38 7.75 -5.71 -6.24
C ALA A 38 6.50 -6.33 -5.58
N LEU A 39 5.30 -5.87 -5.91
CA LEU A 39 4.06 -6.45 -5.39
C LEU A 39 3.87 -7.90 -5.86
N ARG A 40 4.09 -8.18 -7.15
CA ARG A 40 4.01 -9.54 -7.71
C ARG A 40 5.02 -10.47 -7.03
N PHE A 41 6.24 -9.99 -6.81
CA PHE A 41 7.27 -10.73 -6.07
C PHE A 41 6.83 -11.02 -4.63
N ALA A 42 6.36 -10.01 -3.90
CA ALA A 42 5.92 -10.16 -2.52
C ALA A 42 4.77 -11.19 -2.39
N VAL A 43 3.77 -11.13 -3.28
CA VAL A 43 2.65 -12.08 -3.29
C VAL A 43 3.10 -13.49 -3.66
N ALA A 44 4.05 -13.63 -4.60
CA ALA A 44 4.61 -14.94 -4.95
C ALA A 44 5.37 -15.56 -3.76
N GLN A 45 6.20 -14.78 -3.06
CA GLN A 45 6.90 -15.26 -1.86
C GLN A 45 5.94 -15.60 -0.72
N TYR A 46 4.93 -14.76 -0.49
CA TYR A 46 3.87 -15.06 0.47
C TYR A 46 3.20 -16.40 0.19
N ASN A 47 2.85 -16.67 -1.07
CA ASN A 47 2.24 -17.94 -1.45
C ASN A 47 3.17 -19.14 -1.28
N ARG A 48 4.48 -18.98 -1.51
CA ARG A 48 5.47 -20.04 -1.28
C ARG A 48 5.65 -20.37 0.20
N GLN A 49 5.61 -19.36 1.06
CA GLN A 49 5.86 -19.51 2.51
C GLN A 49 4.61 -19.84 3.31
N SER A 50 3.43 -19.49 2.80
CA SER A 50 2.16 -19.76 3.48
C SER A 50 1.81 -21.26 3.42
N ASN A 51 1.28 -21.79 4.51
CA ASN A 51 0.76 -23.17 4.59
C ASN A 51 -0.66 -23.33 4.00
N ASP A 52 -1.26 -22.28 3.42
CA ASP A 52 -2.54 -22.41 2.71
C ASP A 52 -2.38 -23.33 1.50
N GLU A 53 -3.30 -24.27 1.30
CA GLU A 53 -3.31 -25.15 0.12
C GLU A 53 -3.60 -24.36 -1.16
N PHE A 54 -4.28 -23.22 -1.04
CA PHE A 54 -4.76 -22.43 -2.15
C PHE A 54 -3.89 -21.19 -2.39
N VAL A 55 -3.83 -20.79 -3.65
CA VAL A 55 -3.15 -19.56 -4.05
C VAL A 55 -3.97 -18.36 -3.58
N ARG A 56 -3.31 -17.36 -2.99
CA ARG A 56 -3.90 -16.06 -2.67
C ARG A 56 -3.51 -15.02 -3.70
N LYS A 57 -4.47 -14.15 -4.04
CA LYS A 57 -4.28 -12.98 -4.91
C LYS A 57 -4.63 -11.70 -4.18
N VAL A 58 -4.06 -10.58 -4.64
CA VAL A 58 -4.43 -9.26 -4.14
C VAL A 58 -5.85 -8.95 -4.60
N SER A 59 -6.77 -8.79 -3.64
CA SER A 59 -8.14 -8.34 -3.88
C SER A 59 -8.24 -6.83 -3.89
N LYS A 60 -7.45 -6.15 -3.06
CA LYS A 60 -7.43 -4.68 -2.95
C LYS A 60 -6.06 -4.19 -2.49
N VAL A 61 -5.55 -3.15 -3.16
CA VAL A 61 -4.43 -2.37 -2.66
C VAL A 61 -4.98 -1.20 -1.84
N ILE A 62 -4.57 -1.10 -0.58
CA ILE A 62 -5.02 -0.05 0.35
C ILE A 62 -4.02 1.11 0.33
N LYS A 63 -2.73 0.79 0.41
CA LYS A 63 -1.66 1.78 0.43
C LYS A 63 -0.39 1.21 -0.22
N VAL A 64 0.33 2.08 -0.91
CA VAL A 64 1.65 1.78 -1.45
C VAL A 64 2.58 2.91 -1.06
N GLN A 65 3.73 2.56 -0.51
CA GLN A 65 4.80 3.50 -0.21
C GLN A 65 6.13 2.96 -0.71
N GLN A 66 7.06 3.87 -0.99
CA GLN A 66 8.43 3.54 -1.34
C GLN A 66 9.40 4.34 -0.47
N GLN A 67 10.59 3.78 -0.28
CA GLN A 67 11.63 4.39 0.53
C GLN A 67 13.00 4.06 -0.07
N VAL A 68 13.82 5.09 -0.23
CA VAL A 68 15.24 4.94 -0.61
C VAL A 68 16.03 4.50 0.62
N VAL A 69 16.76 3.39 0.49
CA VAL A 69 17.66 2.82 1.49
C VAL A 69 18.97 2.41 0.79
N ALA A 70 19.65 1.34 1.21
CA ALA A 70 20.66 0.66 0.38
C ALA A 70 19.98 -0.12 -0.78
N GLY A 71 19.22 0.59 -1.61
CA GLY A 71 18.28 0.05 -2.59
C GLY A 71 16.89 0.71 -2.47
N MET A 72 15.86 0.03 -2.97
CA MET A 72 14.47 0.48 -2.85
C MET A 72 13.68 -0.46 -1.94
N ASN A 73 13.04 0.11 -0.92
CA ASN A 73 12.11 -0.60 -0.06
C ASN A 73 10.67 -0.23 -0.47
N TYR A 74 9.85 -1.22 -0.82
CA TYR A 74 8.44 -1.04 -1.17
C TYR A 74 7.56 -1.60 -0.07
N ILE A 75 6.65 -0.77 0.43
CA ILE A 75 5.76 -1.09 1.55
C ILE A 75 4.33 -1.14 1.02
N PHE A 76 3.73 -2.33 1.09
CA PHE A 76 2.38 -2.58 0.59
C PHE A 76 1.44 -2.89 1.73
N THR A 77 0.31 -2.17 1.79
CA THR A 77 -0.84 -2.59 2.59
C THR A 77 -1.91 -3.09 1.63
N VAL A 78 -2.19 -4.39 1.66
CA VAL A 78 -3.09 -5.05 0.71
C VAL A 78 -4.05 -5.99 1.43
N LYS A 79 -5.21 -6.21 0.83
CA LYS A 79 -6.09 -7.34 1.15
C LYS A 79 -5.78 -8.48 0.21
N LEU A 80 -5.48 -9.65 0.77
CA LEU A 80 -5.37 -10.90 0.02
C LEU A 80 -6.73 -11.60 0.05
N GLY A 81 -7.08 -12.27 -1.04
CA GLY A 81 -8.23 -13.16 -1.12
C GLY A 81 -7.81 -14.55 -1.59
N ARG A 82 -8.39 -15.58 -1.00
CA ARG A 82 -8.19 -16.98 -1.41
C ARG A 82 -8.79 -17.20 -2.80
N THR A 83 -8.07 -17.92 -3.65
CA THR A 83 -8.56 -18.30 -4.99
C THR A 83 -9.03 -19.74 -5.02
N ASN A 84 -9.70 -20.11 -6.11
CA ASN A 84 -10.09 -21.49 -6.41
C ASN A 84 -8.92 -22.39 -6.85
N CYS A 85 -7.72 -21.85 -7.02
CA CYS A 85 -6.55 -22.61 -7.46
C CYS A 85 -5.77 -23.19 -6.29
N LYS A 86 -5.42 -24.47 -6.37
CA LYS A 86 -4.46 -25.10 -5.47
C LYS A 86 -3.04 -24.73 -5.87
N LYS A 87 -2.13 -24.69 -4.90
CA LYS A 87 -0.70 -24.56 -5.18
C LYS A 87 -0.21 -25.79 -5.93
N GLY A 88 0.44 -25.58 -7.08
CA GLY A 88 0.90 -26.66 -7.96
C GLY A 88 -0.18 -27.26 -8.87
N GLY A 89 -1.39 -26.70 -8.87
CA GLY A 89 -2.46 -27.09 -9.79
C GLY A 89 -2.23 -26.61 -11.23
N VAL A 90 -3.03 -27.16 -12.17
CA VAL A 90 -2.97 -26.86 -13.61
C VAL A 90 -4.00 -25.82 -14.04
N GLU A 91 -4.78 -25.27 -13.10
CA GLU A 91 -5.84 -24.34 -13.40
C GLU A 91 -5.28 -23.03 -13.96
N THR A 92 -5.77 -22.64 -15.14
CA THR A 92 -5.32 -21.43 -15.84
C THR A 92 -6.02 -20.17 -15.33
N LEU A 93 -7.22 -20.31 -14.76
CA LEU A 93 -8.04 -19.19 -14.27
C LEU A 93 -8.24 -19.25 -12.75
N CYS A 94 -7.39 -18.54 -12.03
CA CYS A 94 -7.49 -18.39 -10.58
C CYS A 94 -8.29 -17.14 -10.20
N ALA A 95 -9.59 -17.30 -9.95
CA ALA A 95 -10.47 -16.25 -9.49
C ALA A 95 -10.51 -16.21 -7.95
N ILE A 96 -10.65 -15.02 -7.37
CA ILE A 96 -10.82 -14.86 -5.93
C ILE A 96 -12.22 -15.32 -5.52
N HIS A 97 -12.32 -16.12 -4.45
CA HIS A 97 -13.60 -16.50 -3.86
C HIS A 97 -14.33 -15.27 -3.34
N LYS A 98 -15.62 -15.16 -3.71
CA LYS A 98 -16.48 -14.05 -3.27
C LYS A 98 -17.17 -14.30 -1.94
N ASP A 99 -17.09 -15.52 -1.40
CA ASP A 99 -17.70 -15.87 -0.11
C ASP A 99 -16.84 -15.35 1.05
N PRO A 100 -17.34 -14.42 1.88
CA PRO A 100 -16.61 -13.88 3.03
C PRO A 100 -16.22 -14.95 4.05
N LYS A 101 -16.90 -16.11 4.08
CA LYS A 101 -16.61 -17.21 5.01
C LYS A 101 -15.39 -18.05 4.61
N VAL A 102 -14.93 -17.90 3.36
CA VAL A 102 -13.78 -18.60 2.77
C VAL A 102 -12.60 -17.64 2.54
N ALA A 103 -12.81 -16.34 2.80
CA ALA A 103 -11.86 -15.25 2.59
C ALA A 103 -10.73 -15.24 3.62
#